data_AF-A0A952BLS9-F1
#
_entry.id   AF-A0A952BLS9-F1
#
_cell.length_a   1.000
_cell.length_b   1.000
_cell.length_c   1.000
_cell.angle_alpha   90.00
_cell.angle_beta   90.00
_cell.angle_gamma   90.00
#
_symmetry.space_group_name_H-M   'P 1'
#
loop_
_entity.id
_entity.type
_entity.pdbx_description
1 polymer ?
#
loop_
_entity_poly.entity_id
_entity_poly.type
_entity_poly.pdbx_seq_one_letter_code
_entity_poly.pdbx_strand_id
1 'polypeptide(L)' 'MTSESYSPTLGATIAFARLPAGVEISVRCQVDMRGKMATARIVKLPFVRHGKSCVT' A
#
# COMPACT_ATOMS: atom_id res chain seq x y z
N MET A 1 -8.91 -4.94 -11.40
CA MET A 1 -8.10 -3.93 -10.68
C MET A 1 -8.91 -3.45 -9.50
N THR A 2 -8.62 -3.92 -8.28
CA THR A 2 -9.37 -3.51 -7.08
C THR A 2 -8.76 -2.23 -6.50
N SER A 3 -9.04 -1.10 -7.15
CA SER A 3 -8.79 0.28 -6.67
C SER A 3 -7.32 0.64 -6.36
N GLU A 4 -6.60 1.09 -7.38
CA GLU A 4 -5.39 1.91 -7.21
C GLU A 4 -5.81 3.38 -7.13
N SER A 5 -5.35 4.11 -6.13
CA SER A 5 -5.67 5.53 -5.93
C SER A 5 -4.43 6.28 -5.48
N TYR A 6 -4.28 7.54 -5.89
CA TYR A 6 -3.16 8.37 -5.45
C TYR A 6 -3.54 9.14 -4.19
N SER A 7 -2.74 9.01 -3.12
CA SER A 7 -2.97 9.76 -1.88
C SER A 7 -2.12 11.03 -1.87
N PRO A 8 -2.71 12.23 -1.99
CA PRO A 8 -1.94 13.48 -1.93
C PRO A 8 -1.30 13.70 -0.56
N THR A 9 -1.89 13.17 0.51
CA THR A 9 -1.35 13.25 1.88
C THR A 9 -0.08 12.41 2.05
N LEU A 10 0.04 11.29 1.34
CA LEU A 10 1.23 10.44 1.37
C LEU A 10 2.23 10.76 0.24
N GLY A 11 1.80 11.49 -0.79
CA GLY A 11 2.61 11.70 -2.00
C GLY A 11 2.89 10.40 -2.76
N ALA A 12 2.03 9.39 -2.60
CA ALA A 12 2.26 8.03 -3.11
C ALA A 12 0.98 7.37 -3.60
N THR A 13 1.13 6.46 -4.56
CA THR A 13 0.06 5.56 -5.01
C THR A 13 -0.22 4.52 -3.94
N ILE A 14 -1.48 4.36 -3.59
CA ILE A 14 -1.99 3.37 -2.64
C ILE A 14 -2.94 2.41 -3.35
N ALA A 15 -3.00 1.17 -2.88
CA ALA A 15 -3.92 0.18 -3.40
C ALA A 15 -4.33 -0.78 -2.29
N PHE A 16 -5.54 -1.35 -2.41
CA PHE A 16 -5.97 -2.45 -1.57
C PHE A 16 -5.80 -3.77 -2.30
N ALA A 17 -5.09 -4.70 -1.67
CA ALA A 17 -4.87 -6.04 -2.18
C ALA A 17 -5.27 -7.08 -1.12
N ARG A 18 -5.76 -8.24 -1.56
CA ARG A 18 -5.88 -9.41 -0.69
C ARG A 18 -4.49 -10.01 -0.51
N LEU A 19 -4.11 -10.20 0.74
CA LEU A 19 -2.88 -10.88 1.14
C LEU A 19 -3.24 -12.15 1.94
N PRO A 20 -2.40 -13.19 1.91
CA PRO A 20 -2.52 -14.33 2.80
C PRO A 20 -2.56 -13.92 4.28
N ALA A 21 -3.23 -14.71 5.12
CA ALA A 21 -3.19 -14.51 6.56
C ALA A 21 -1.76 -14.76 7.08
N GLY A 22 -1.24 -13.86 7.91
CA GLY A 22 0.11 -13.96 8.48
C GLY A 22 1.20 -13.18 7.73
N VAL A 23 0.85 -12.41 6.69
CA VAL A 23 1.83 -11.51 6.05
C VAL A 23 2.24 -10.40 7.01
N GLU A 24 3.55 -10.23 7.16
CA GLU A 24 4.12 -9.19 8.03
C GLU A 24 3.87 -7.78 7.49
N ILE A 25 3.52 -6.89 8.42
CA ILE A 25 3.36 -5.46 8.15
C ILE A 25 4.75 -4.82 8.07
N SER A 26 4.88 -3.72 7.33
CA SER A 26 6.11 -2.98 7.05
C SER A 26 7.11 -3.67 6.13
N VAL A 27 6.79 -4.86 5.60
CA VAL A 27 7.62 -5.58 4.63
C VAL A 27 7.42 -5.03 3.21
N ARG A 28 8.48 -5.03 2.40
CA ARG A 28 8.41 -4.72 0.97
C ARG A 28 7.97 -5.96 0.21
N CYS A 29 6.98 -5.80 -0.66
CA CYS A 29 6.51 -6.85 -1.55
C CYS A 29 6.56 -6.37 -3.01
N GLN A 30 6.52 -7.32 -3.93
CA GLN A 30 6.33 -7.02 -5.35
C GLN A 30 4.87 -7.19 -5.71
N VAL A 31 4.33 -6.21 -6.43
CA VAL A 31 2.96 -6.21 -6.93
C VAL A 31 3.04 -6.16 -8.44
N ASP A 32 2.33 -7.06 -9.10
CA ASP A 32 2.21 -7.04 -10.55
C ASP A 32 1.23 -5.94 -10.97
N MET A 33 1.77 -4.84 -11.49
CA MET A 33 1.03 -3.76 -12.12
C MET A 33 1.03 -3.94 -13.64
N ARG A 34 0.06 -4.70 -14.16
CA ARG A 34 -0.17 -4.91 -15.61
C ARG A 34 1.06 -5.49 -16.35
N GLY A 35 1.73 -6.48 -15.76
CA GLY A 35 2.94 -7.11 -16.27
C GLY A 35 4.24 -6.43 -15.81
N LYS A 36 4.16 -5.43 -14.92
CA LYS A 36 5.33 -4.77 -14.32
C LYS A 36 5.36 -5.04 -12.82
N MET A 37 6.42 -5.70 -12.37
CA MET A 37 6.67 -5.89 -10.95
C MET A 37 7.08 -4.56 -10.31
N ALA A 38 6.21 -4.01 -9.49
CA ALA A 38 6.47 -2.80 -8.73
C ALA A 38 6.70 -3.12 -7.26
N THR A 39 7.63 -2.39 -6.65
CA THR A 39 7.89 -2.54 -5.21
C THR A 39 6.87 -1.74 -4.42
N ALA A 40 6.11 -2.41 -3.56
CA ALA A 40 5.18 -1.78 -2.62
C ALA A 40 5.59 -2.11 -1.18
N ARG A 41 5.09 -1.33 -0.22
CA ARG A 41 5.25 -1.60 1.21
C ARG A 41 3.90 -1.96 1.79
N ILE A 42 3.85 -3.06 2.54
CA ILE A 42 2.65 -3.47 3.26
C ILE A 42 2.56 -2.59 4.50
N VAL A 43 1.43 -1.91 4.70
CA VAL A 43 1.24 -0.97 5.79
C VAL A 43 0.01 -1.35 6.60
N LYS A 44 0.04 -1.04 7.90
CA LYS A 44 -1.16 -1.20 8.74
C LYS A 44 -2.17 -0.12 8.40
N LEU A 45 -3.44 -0.48 8.40
CA LEU A 45 -4.51 0.51 8.41
C LEU A 45 -4.73 1.05 9.83
N PRO A 46 -5.05 2.34 9.98
CA PRO A 46 -5.17 3.37 8.94
C PRO A 46 -3.79 3.92 8.51
N PHE A 47 -3.58 4.11 7.20
CA PHE A 47 -2.33 4.69 6.66
C PHE A 47 -2.33 6.25 6.66
N VAL A 48 -3.49 6.89 6.82
CA VAL A 48 -3.66 8.32 7.11
C VAL A 48 -4.58 8.50 8.29
N ARG A 49 -4.21 9.36 9.25
CA ARG A 49 -5.07 9.76 10.38
C ARG A 49 -5.00 11.27 10.54
N HIS A 50 -6.17 11.95 10.58
CA HIS A 50 -6.27 13.42 10.66
C HIS A 50 -5.40 14.17 9.63
N GLY A 51 -5.34 13.66 8.39
CA GLY A 51 -4.52 14.29 7.33
C GLY A 51 -3.00 14.15 7.52
N LYS A 52 -2.54 13.28 8.42
CA LYS A 52 -1.12 12.95 8.61
C LYS A 52 -0.83 11.53 8.17
N SER A 53 0.35 11.31 7.58
CA SER A 53 0.86 9.99 7.24
C SER A 53 1.07 9.15 8.52
N CYS A 54 0.54 7.94 8.55
CA CYS A 54 0.79 6.95 9.60
C CYS A 54 1.73 5.83 9.13
N VAL A 55 2.29 5.99 7.92
CA VAL A 55 3.27 5.09 7.34
C VAL A 55 4.65 5.59 7.78
N THR A 56 5.23 4.93 8.79
CA THR A 56 6.60 5.18 9.26
C THR A 56 7.47 4.00 8.86
#